data_AF-A0A1Q9DB13-F1
#
_entry.id   AF-A0A1Q9DB13-F1
#
_cell.length_a   1.000
_cell.length_b   1.000
_cell.length_c   1.000
_cell.angle_alpha   90.00
_cell.angle_beta   90.00
_cell.angle_gamma   90.00
#
_symmetry.space_group_name_H-M   'P 1'
#
loop_
_entity.id
_entity.type
_entity.pdbx_description
1 polymer ?
#
loop_
_entity_poly.entity_id
_entity_poly.type
_entity_poly.pdbx_seq_one_letter_code
_entity_poly.pdbx_strand_id
1 'polypeptide(L)' 'MSRIWVLLCARAAWAGPSFLAVGDWGGRDDDHPTTSGQVEASAGMARVAQEIGAEMVLLLSESFLVTSWE' A
#
# COMPACT_ATOMS: atom_id res chain seq x y z
N MET A 1 32.05 38.69 17.26
CA MET A 1 31.39 37.96 16.15
C MET A 1 30.36 37.01 16.77
N SER A 2 29.09 37.41 16.78
CA SER A 2 28.00 36.66 17.43
C SER A 2 27.47 35.58 16.49
N ARG A 3 27.57 34.31 16.87
CA ARG A 3 26.99 33.16 16.16
C ARG A 3 25.65 32.82 16.81
N ILE A 4 24.59 33.46 16.35
CA ILE A 4 23.21 33.07 16.69
C ILE A 4 22.90 31.80 15.88
N TRP A 5 22.80 30.70 16.60
CA TRP A 5 22.27 29.43 16.10
C TRP A 5 20.76 29.57 15.98
N VAL A 6 20.26 29.73 14.75
CA VAL A 6 18.83 29.63 14.48
C VAL A 6 18.44 28.16 14.64
N LEU A 7 17.91 27.83 15.81
CA LEU A 7 17.21 26.59 16.07
C LEU A 7 15.97 26.55 15.17
N LEU A 8 16.10 25.87 14.03
CA LEU A 8 14.98 25.52 13.17
C LEU A 8 14.13 24.50 13.95
N CYS A 9 13.16 24.99 14.72
CA CYS A 9 12.10 24.16 15.27
C CYS A 9 11.18 23.69 14.13
N ALA A 10 11.68 22.79 13.29
CA ALA A 10 10.86 22.01 12.39
C ALA A 10 10.03 21.05 13.27
N ARG A 11 8.85 21.53 13.69
CA ARG A 11 7.82 20.70 14.28
C ARG A 11 7.38 19.76 13.16
N ALA A 12 8.01 18.58 13.07
CA ALA A 12 7.59 17.54 12.15
C ALA A 12 6.12 17.25 12.43
N ALA A 13 5.23 17.66 11.53
CA ALA A 13 3.83 17.31 11.61
C ALA A 13 3.74 15.80 11.37
N TRP A 14 3.66 15.02 12.45
CA TRP A 14 3.45 13.60 12.35
C TRP A 14 2.03 13.38 11.79
N ALA A 15 1.95 12.91 10.55
CA ALA A 15 0.69 12.68 9.83
C ALA A 15 -0.02 11.38 10.26
N GLY A 16 0.51 10.66 11.25
CA GLY A 16 0.08 9.31 11.58
C GLY A 16 0.62 8.26 10.59
N PRO A 17 0.39 6.96 10.84
CA PRO A 17 0.75 5.91 9.91
C PRO A 17 -0.08 6.00 8.63
N SER A 18 0.55 5.74 7.48
CA SER A 18 -0.10 5.70 6.17
C SER A 18 -0.22 4.25 5.68
N PHE A 19 -1.38 3.91 5.12
CA PHE A 19 -1.64 2.56 4.61
C PHE A 19 -2.37 2.61 3.28
N LEU A 20 -1.98 1.69 2.40
CA LEU A 20 -2.74 1.33 1.20
C LEU A 20 -3.63 0.15 1.54
N ALA A 21 -4.94 0.24 1.30
CA ALA A 21 -5.87 -0.86 1.56
C ALA A 21 -6.33 -1.52 0.25
N VAL A 22 -6.27 -2.85 0.18
CA VAL A 22 -6.53 -3.63 -1.04
C VAL A 22 -7.45 -4.80 -0.72
N GLY A 23 -8.52 -4.99 -1.49
CA GLY A 23 -9.41 -6.15 -1.45
C GLY A 23 -9.43 -6.89 -2.79
N ASP A 24 -10.03 -8.08 -2.79
CA ASP A 24 -10.37 -8.84 -4.01
C ASP A 24 -9.18 -9.11 -4.95
N TRP A 25 -8.03 -9.43 -4.36
CA TRP A 25 -6.75 -9.60 -5.06
C TRP A 25 -6.35 -11.07 -5.27
N GLY A 26 -7.20 -12.02 -4.88
CA GLY A 26 -6.88 -13.45 -4.80
C GLY A 26 -6.92 -14.26 -6.08
N GLY A 27 -6.66 -13.67 -7.25
CA GLY A 27 -6.67 -14.41 -8.51
C GLY A 27 -8.07 -14.70 -9.04
N ARG A 28 -8.23 -15.86 -9.70
CA ARG A 28 -9.51 -16.37 -10.22
C ARG A 28 -9.86 -17.75 -9.66
N ASP A 29 -8.87 -18.65 -9.64
CA ASP A 29 -8.98 -20.04 -9.21
C ASP A 29 -7.58 -20.63 -8.91
N ASP A 30 -7.50 -21.89 -8.48
CA ASP A 30 -6.25 -22.56 -8.11
C ASP A 30 -5.23 -22.64 -9.26
N ASP A 31 -5.70 -22.77 -10.50
CA ASP A 31 -4.85 -22.80 -11.70
C ASP A 31 -4.49 -21.39 -12.20
N HIS A 32 -5.24 -20.37 -11.73
CA HIS A 32 -5.11 -18.97 -12.12
C HIS A 32 -5.02 -18.09 -10.85
N PRO A 33 -3.90 -18.16 -10.12
CA PRO A 33 -3.71 -17.45 -8.85
C PRO A 33 -3.58 -15.92 -9.02
N THR A 34 -3.66 -15.42 -10.26
CA THR A 34 -3.65 -14.00 -10.60
C THR A 34 -4.38 -13.79 -11.94
N THR A 35 -4.75 -12.54 -12.22
CA THR A 35 -5.26 -12.09 -13.52
C THR A 35 -4.36 -10.98 -14.09
N SER A 36 -4.42 -10.72 -15.40
CA SER A 36 -3.71 -9.58 -16.01
C SER A 36 -4.13 -8.25 -15.40
N GLY A 37 -5.43 -8.08 -15.13
CA GLY A 37 -5.96 -6.89 -14.47
C GLY A 37 -5.40 -6.69 -13.06
N GLN A 38 -5.21 -7.76 -12.29
CA GLN A 38 -4.56 -7.68 -10.97
C GLN A 38 -3.08 -7.32 -11.08
N VAL A 39 -2.37 -7.80 -12.10
CA VAL A 39 -0.98 -7.39 -12.35
C VAL A 39 -0.90 -5.89 -12.65
N GLU A 40 -1.75 -5.39 -13.54
CA GLU A 40 -1.81 -3.96 -13.87
C GLU A 40 -2.20 -3.11 -12.66
N ALA A 41 -3.21 -3.54 -11.90
CA ALA A 41 -3.60 -2.89 -10.65
C ALA A 41 -2.46 -2.87 -9.63
N SER A 42 -1.68 -3.96 -9.51
CA SER A 42 -0.53 -4.01 -8.60
C SER A 42 0.55 -2.99 -8.95
N ALA A 43 0.81 -2.76 -10.24
CA ALA A 43 1.75 -1.74 -10.69
C ALA A 43 1.24 -0.32 -10.37
N GLY A 44 -0.05 -0.06 -10.58
CA GLY A 44 -0.68 1.20 -10.19
C GLY A 44 -0.63 1.44 -8.67
N MET A 45 -0.92 0.41 -7.88
CA MET A 45 -0.86 0.44 -6.42
C MET A 45 0.56 0.71 -5.91
N ALA A 46 1.59 0.11 -6.53
CA ALA A 46 2.98 0.38 -6.18
C ALA A 46 3.35 1.85 -6.40
N ARG A 47 2.86 2.46 -7.49
CA ARG A 47 3.04 3.88 -7.76
C ARG A 47 2.32 4.75 -6.72
N VAL A 48 1.05 4.47 -6.44
CA VAL A 48 0.28 5.23 -5.43
C VAL A 48 0.92 5.12 -4.05
N ALA A 49 1.37 3.93 -3.66
CA ALA A 49 2.08 3.71 -2.40
C ALA A 49 3.33 4.59 -2.27
N GLN A 50 4.09 4.76 -3.36
CA GLN A 50 5.23 5.68 -3.38
C GLN A 50 4.80 7.15 -3.29
N GLU A 51 3.77 7.55 -4.04
CA GLU A 51 3.26 8.93 -4.07
C GLU A 51 2.75 9.39 -2.70
N ILE A 52 2.06 8.51 -1.95
CA ILE A 52 1.52 8.84 -0.62
C ILE A 52 2.49 8.48 0.53
N GLY A 53 3.63 7.87 0.22
CA GLY A 53 4.56 7.35 1.23
C GLY A 53 3.90 6.33 2.16
N ALA A 54 3.15 5.37 1.60
CA ALA A 54 2.50 4.31 2.37
C ALA A 54 3.53 3.47 3.11
N GLU A 55 3.37 3.33 4.43
CA GLU A 55 4.26 2.53 5.27
C GLU A 55 3.85 1.06 5.29
N MET A 56 2.58 0.78 5.00
CA MET A 56 1.98 -0.55 5.09
C MET A 56 0.95 -0.79 3.98
N VAL A 57 0.73 -2.05 3.65
CA VAL A 57 -0.40 -2.50 2.82
C VAL A 57 -1.33 -3.35 3.68
N LEU A 58 -2.61 -2.98 3.75
CA LEU A 58 -3.66 -3.69 4.45
C LEU A 58 -4.48 -4.51 3.44
N LEU A 59 -4.49 -5.83 3.61
CA LEU A 59 -5.22 -6.76 2.75
C LEU A 59 -6.58 -7.05 3.39
N LEU A 60 -7.67 -6.59 2.77
CA LEU A 60 -8.99 -6.48 3.39
C LEU A 60 -9.92 -7.67 3.13
N SER A 61 -9.83 -8.33 1.98
CA SER A 61 -10.74 -9.43 1.59
C SER A 61 -10.16 -10.29 0.46
N GLU A 62 -10.66 -11.52 0.34
CA GLU A 62 -10.44 -12.46 -0.78
C GLU A 62 -8.98 -12.52 -1.25
N SER A 63 -8.10 -12.97 -0.35
CA SER A 63 -6.67 -13.15 -0.65
C SER A 63 -6.40 -14.34 -1.57
N PHE A 64 -7.34 -15.27 -1.66
CA PHE A 64 -7.31 -16.43 -2.55
C PHE A 64 -8.74 -16.79 -2.94
N LEU A 65 -9.05 -16.76 -4.24
CA LEU A 65 -10.31 -17.27 -4.77
C LEU A 65 -10.15 -18.77 -5.03
N VAL A 66 -10.83 -19.58 -4.23
CA VAL A 66 -10.87 -21.04 -4.37
C VAL A 66 -12.16 -21.46 -5.06
N THR A 67 -12.08 -22.46 -5.95
CA THR A 67 -13.25 -22.90 -6.73
C THR A 67 -14.11 -23.95 -6.01
N SER A 68 -13.87 -24.25 -4.73
CA SER A 68 -14.67 -25.25 -4.00
C SER A 68 -14.88 -24.89 -2.52
N TRP A 69 -16.15 -24.85 -2.13
CA TRP A 69 -16.60 -25.18 -0.78
C TRP A 69 -17.35 -26.51 -0.92
N GLU A 70 -16.68 -27.62 -0.63
CA GLU A 70 -17.41 -28.84 -0.25
C GLU A 70 -18.04 -28.65 1.14
#